data_AF-A0A7X8IHP0-F1
#
_entry.id   AF-A0A7X8IHP0-F1
#
_cell.length_a   1.000
_cell.length_b   1.000
_cell.length_c   1.000
_cell.angle_alpha   90.00
_cell.angle_beta   90.00
_cell.angle_gamma   90.00
#
_symmetry.space_group_name_H-M   'P 1'
#
loop_
_entity.id
_entity.type
_entity.pdbx_description
1 polymer ?
#
loop_
_entity_poly.entity_id
_entity_poly.type
_entity_poly.pdbx_seq_one_letter_code
_entity_poly.pdbx_strand_id
1 'polypeptide(L)' 'MKERIQSLLEEIKGLSATHQEMVEKLRVKYLGKKGEIAVLFEEFRLLPPEEKREIGQLLNELKNA' A
#
# COMPACT_ATOMS: atom_id res chain seq x y z
N MET A 1 7.04 9.21 4.05
CA MET A 1 6.46 8.20 3.11
C MET A 1 6.91 6.77 3.43
N LYS A 2 8.22 6.51 3.55
CA LYS A 2 8.76 5.19 3.91
C LYS A 2 8.11 4.56 5.15
N GLU A 3 8.00 5.29 6.25
CA GLU A 3 7.37 4.82 7.50
C GLU A 3 5.91 4.42 7.30
N ARG A 4 5.16 5.19 6.49
CA ARG A 4 3.76 4.91 6.19
C ARG A 4 3.59 3.62 5.40
N ILE A 5 4.50 3.36 4.45
CA ILE A 5 4.53 2.11 3.69
C ILE A 5 4.83 0.92 4.62
N GLN A 6 5.81 1.06 5.50
CA GLN A 6 6.17 0.00 6.44
C GLN A 6 5.03 -0.30 7.42
N SER A 7 4.39 0.73 7.98
CA SER A 7 3.23 0.55 8.86
C SER A 7 2.07 -0.15 8.16
N LEU A 8 1.77 0.21 6.91
CA LEU A 8 0.72 -0.46 6.13
C LEU A 8 1.10 -1.90 5.78
N LEU A 9 2.37 -2.17 5.53
CA LEU A 9 2.87 -3.52 5.25
C LEU A 9 2.70 -4.44 6.46
N GLU A 10 3.02 -3.95 7.66
CA GLU A 10 2.78 -4.68 8.91
C GLU A 10 1.30 -4.87 9.18
N GLU A 11 0.48 -3.84 8.97
CA GLU A 11 -0.99 -3.93 9.11
C GLU A 11 -1.55 -5.01 8.18
N ILE A 12 -1.20 -4.99 6.89
CA ILE A 12 -1.66 -5.96 5.88
C ILE A 12 -1.17 -7.38 6.21
N LYS A 13 0.10 -7.56 6.62
CA LYS A 13 0.62 -8.87 7.04
C LYS A 13 -0.11 -9.44 8.25
N GLY A 14 -0.65 -8.60 9.13
CA GLY A 14 -1.46 -9.01 10.28
C GLY A 14 -2.95 -9.20 9.98
N LEU A 15 -3.43 -8.73 8.83
CA LEU A 15 -4.84 -8.84 8.46
C LEU A 15 -5.15 -10.25 7.95
N SER A 16 -6.13 -10.90 8.60
CA SER A 16 -6.71 -12.14 8.10
C SER A 16 -8.19 -11.90 7.79
N ALA A 17 -8.55 -11.98 6.52
CA ALA A 17 -9.93 -11.82 6.08
C ALA A 17 -10.65 -13.17 6.16
N THR A 18 -11.59 -13.32 7.10
CA THR A 18 -12.29 -14.59 7.33
C THR A 18 -13.53 -14.78 6.44
N HIS A 19 -14.06 -13.71 5.84
CA HIS A 19 -15.28 -13.73 5.04
C HIS A 19 -15.16 -12.82 3.81
N GLN A 20 -15.89 -13.15 2.73
CA GLN A 20 -15.84 -12.42 1.46
C GLN A 20 -16.14 -10.92 1.58
N GLU A 21 -17.06 -10.53 2.47
CA GLU A 21 -17.38 -9.12 2.70
C GLU A 21 -16.18 -8.34 3.30
N MET A 22 -15.40 -8.99 4.17
CA MET A 22 -14.19 -8.40 4.74
C MET A 22 -13.10 -8.28 3.66
N VAL A 23 -12.94 -9.28 2.79
CA VAL A 23 -12.02 -9.21 1.65
C VAL A 23 -12.33 -8.01 0.78
N GLU A 24 -13.60 -7.79 0.43
CA GLU A 24 -13.98 -6.67 -0.42
C GLU A 24 -13.78 -5.32 0.27
N LYS A 25 -14.09 -5.22 1.58
CA LYS A 25 -13.82 -4.00 2.36
C LYS A 25 -12.32 -3.67 2.39
N LEU A 26 -11.45 -4.66 2.61
CA LEU A 26 -10.00 -4.47 2.60
C LEU A 26 -9.52 -4.11 1.19
N ARG A 27 -10.03 -4.78 0.15
CA ARG A 27 -9.71 -4.45 -1.24
C ARG A 27 -10.05 -3.00 -1.57
N VAL A 28 -11.22 -2.50 -1.16
CA VAL A 28 -11.61 -1.11 -1.38
C VAL A 28 -10.74 -0.14 -0.56
N LYS A 29 -10.46 -0.47 0.71
CA LYS A 29 -9.64 0.37 1.61
C LYS A 29 -8.21 0.55 1.11
N TYR A 30 -7.55 -0.52 0.67
CA TYR A 30 -6.12 -0.47 0.29
C TYR A 30 -5.91 -0.38 -1.21
N LEU A 31 -6.56 -1.24 -2.00
CA LEU A 31 -6.36 -1.37 -3.45
C LEU A 31 -7.39 -0.60 -4.30
N GLY A 32 -8.39 0.01 -3.68
CA GLY A 32 -9.38 0.82 -4.38
C GLY A 32 -8.74 2.02 -5.10
N LYS A 33 -9.47 2.62 -6.05
CA LYS A 33 -8.97 3.81 -6.78
C LYS A 33 -8.61 4.99 -5.88
N LYS A 34 -9.21 5.06 -4.69
CA LYS A 34 -8.92 6.05 -3.63
C LYS A 34 -8.37 5.37 -2.37
N GLY A 35 -7.93 4.12 -2.48
CA GLY A 35 -7.38 3.36 -1.38
C GLY A 35 -5.98 3.82 -1.02
N GLU A 36 -5.50 3.43 0.15
CA GLU A 36 -4.23 3.93 0.70
C GLU A 36 -3.03 3.62 -0.21
N ILE A 37 -2.99 2.43 -0.83
CA ILE A 37 -1.91 2.06 -1.76
C ILE A 37 -1.98 2.92 -3.01
N ALA A 38 -3.17 3.17 -3.56
CA ALA A 38 -3.33 4.02 -4.74
C ALA A 38 -2.88 5.45 -4.50
N VAL A 39 -3.21 6.02 -3.33
CA VAL A 39 -2.76 7.36 -2.91
C VAL A 39 -1.24 7.41 -2.80
N LEU A 40 -0.61 6.40 -2.19
CA LEU A 40 0.84 6.32 -2.10
C LEU A 40 1.52 6.23 -3.48
N PHE A 41 0.92 5.55 -4.46
CA PHE A 41 1.44 5.53 -5.83
C PHE A 41 1.33 6.90 -6.53
N GLU A 42 0.33 7.72 -6.21
CA GLU A 42 0.26 9.09 -6.71
C GLU A 42 1.32 9.98 -6.05
N GLU A 43 1.49 9.89 -4.72
CA GLU A 43 2.56 10.58 -3.99
C GLU A 43 3.95 10.18 -4.51
N PHE A 44 4.14 8.89 -4.85
CA PHE A 44 5.39 8.37 -5.43
C PHE A 44 5.78 9.06 -6.74
N ARG A 45 4.81 9.44 -7.57
CA ARG A 45 5.09 10.11 -8.85
C ARG A 45 5.76 11.46 -8.63
N LEU A 46 5.42 12.13 -7.53
CA LEU A 46 5.94 13.44 -7.14
C LEU A 46 7.33 13.37 -6.51
N LEU A 47 7.83 12.19 -6.13
CA LEU A 47 9.14 12.06 -5.50
C LEU A 47 10.32 12.36 -6.45
N PRO A 48 11.44 12.85 -5.90
CA PRO A 48 12.67 13.01 -6.65
C PRO A 48 13.26 11.65 -7.06
N PRO A 49 14.07 11.59 -8.14
CA PRO A 49 14.62 10.34 -8.69
C PRO A 49 15.44 9.51 -7.68
N GLU A 50 16.11 10.17 -6.75
CA GLU A 50 16.95 9.55 -5.72
C GLU A 50 16.15 8.71 -4.72
N GLU A 51 14.95 9.17 -4.33
CA GLU A 51 14.08 8.45 -3.40
C GLU A 51 13.23 7.38 -4.10
N LYS A 52 12.98 7.53 -5.41
CA LYS A 52 12.13 6.63 -6.19
C LYS A 52 12.61 5.18 -6.20
N ARG A 53 13.93 4.94 -6.10
CA ARG A 53 14.47 3.58 -6.10
C ARG A 53 14.05 2.79 -4.88
N GLU A 54 14.22 3.36 -3.69
CA GLU A 54 13.88 2.70 -2.42
C GLU A 54 12.37 2.64 -2.21
N ILE A 55 11.68 3.76 -2.38
CA ILE A 55 10.23 3.83 -2.18
C ILE A 55 9.49 2.96 -3.20
N GLY A 56 9.98 2.89 -4.45
CA GLY A 56 9.37 2.04 -5.48
C GLY A 56 9.44 0.55 -5.14
N GLN A 57 10.54 0.09 -4.53
CA GLN A 57 10.64 -1.30 -4.05
C GLN A 57 9.64 -1.57 -2.93
N LEU A 58 9.57 -0.68 -1.93
CA LEU A 58 8.66 -0.82 -0.80
C LEU A 58 7.17 -0.80 -1.23
N LEU A 59 6.81 0.05 -2.20
CA LEU A 59 5.44 0.09 -2.72
C LEU A 59 5.05 -1.16 -3.50
N ASN A 60 5.99 -1.73 -4.25
CA ASN A 60 5.75 -3.00 -4.94
C ASN A 60 5.63 -4.15 -3.95
N GLU A 61 6.40 -4.16 -2.86
CA GLU A 61 6.21 -5.11 -1.77
C GLU A 61 4.82 -4.95 -1.13
N LEU A 62 4.44 -3.72 -0.78
CA LEU A 62 3.14 -3.41 -0.18
C LEU A 62 1.95 -3.84 -1.05
N LYS A 63 2.06 -3.69 -2.37
CA LYS A 63 1.00 -4.06 -3.31
C LYS A 63 0.86 -5.58 -3.48
N ASN A 64 1.93 -6.34 -3.27
CA ASN A 64 1.98 -7.79 -3.47
C ASN A 64 1.87 -8.60 -2.16
N ALA A 65 1.89 -7.93 -1.01
CA ALA A 65 1.61 -8.51 0.30
C ALA A 65 0.12 -8.83 0.46
#